data_AF-A0A933B1D2-F1
#
_entry.id   AF-A0A933B1D2-F1
#
_cell.length_a   1.000
_cell.length_b   1.000
_cell.length_c   1.000
_cell.angle_alpha   90.00
_cell.angle_beta   90.00
_cell.angle_gamma   90.00
#
_symmetry.space_group_name_H-M   'P 1'
#
loop_
_entity.id
_entity.type
_entity.pdbx_description
1 polymer ?
#
loop_
_entity_poly.entity_id
_entity_poly.type
_entity_poly.pdbx_seq_one_letter_code
_entity_poly.pdbx_strand_id
1 'polypeptide(L)'
;MLKFLSKKENQKKIFLVLAVLIIPPFVLWGVMLTMDEDRGSSTLAVIGKKKIHLRDYLAGYKALQHQASLIYGNKVNELRGMLNLKGEAWDRILLLDYAKKQLIRANDKEVVRWIMSHPAFLDDKGRFNDRAYQQIITNYLFSNPREFEEEVRGTLTIDKIRERTRSKISFKEEELRKLYDEQNGPKDLLYGVLSWESQKTAVNVTEEDVQKIYPLIRDQLKEPERAKVSYLFVPKDTKENLKAVFNEKEASLESLSGKYKLTIKETGFFSKSELASILDPSPALADAAFSLSLKKDSGWIDAEKGSYKLRVLDRTAERALALKEAEGSIINFLSKRKAVEAAAKKLNDLKSKMAGADFEKTLAGEGIEVKRIEKYEKGAALPGIESSFQVEAAIADLKEGEVSAAVETPDGSAIFKAVKTRPADEMKFKEGRKNFENEMKEKKAREKFDELLQNLRNKLSINTEMMDKLLPED
;
A
#
# COMPACT_ATOMS: atom_id res chain seq x y z
N MET A 1 44.25 45.27 48.07
CA MET A 1 44.01 44.30 46.96
C MET A 1 42.75 44.58 46.15
N LEU A 2 41.58 44.86 46.77
CA LEU A 2 40.33 45.08 46.03
C LEU A 2 40.29 46.32 45.10
N LYS A 3 41.06 47.39 45.38
CA LYS A 3 41.18 48.53 44.44
C LYS A 3 42.04 48.22 43.21
N PHE A 4 42.95 47.23 43.28
CA PHE A 4 43.78 46.80 42.14
C PHE A 4 42.98 45.97 41.12
N LEU A 5 41.94 45.26 41.59
CA LEU A 5 41.03 44.42 40.79
C LEU A 5 39.92 45.20 40.07
N SER A 6 39.71 46.48 40.43
CA SER A 6 38.62 47.31 39.87
C SER A 6 39.04 48.19 38.69
N LYS A 7 40.35 48.27 38.37
CA LYS A 7 40.86 49.05 37.24
C LYS A 7 40.72 48.24 35.94
N LYS A 8 40.02 48.80 34.94
CA LYS A 8 39.67 48.15 33.66
C LYS A 8 40.87 47.59 32.89
N GLU A 9 42.05 48.21 33.00
CA GLU A 9 43.30 47.71 32.39
C GLU A 9 43.88 46.49 33.10
N ASN A 10 43.73 46.41 34.43
CA ASN A 10 44.19 45.25 35.20
C ASN A 10 43.22 44.07 35.07
N GLN A 11 41.91 44.33 34.91
CA GLN A 11 40.93 43.28 34.60
C GLN A 11 41.22 42.59 33.26
N LYS A 12 41.64 43.33 32.22
CA LYS A 12 42.04 42.74 30.94
C LYS A 12 43.28 41.85 31.07
N LYS A 13 44.29 42.26 31.85
CA LYS A 13 45.50 41.46 32.10
C LYS A 13 45.20 40.21 32.92
N ILE A 14 44.30 40.31 33.91
CA ILE A 14 43.87 39.17 34.73
C ILE A 14 43.03 38.18 33.92
N PHE A 15 42.13 38.67 33.05
CA PHE A 15 41.34 37.82 32.17
C PHE A 15 42.22 37.10 31.14
N LEU A 16 43.28 37.75 30.65
CA LEU A 16 44.23 37.16 29.71
C LEU A 16 45.09 36.08 30.39
N VAL A 17 45.54 36.30 31.63
CA VAL A 17 46.26 35.28 32.41
C VAL A 17 45.36 34.10 32.77
N LEU A 18 44.10 34.33 33.14
CA LEU A 18 43.10 33.27 33.38
C LEU A 18 42.78 32.48 32.11
N ALA A 19 42.64 33.16 30.96
CA ALA A 19 42.45 32.51 29.68
C ALA A 19 43.66 31.63 29.31
N VAL A 20 44.88 32.11 29.50
CA VAL A 20 46.11 31.35 29.23
C VAL A 20 46.32 30.19 30.23
N LEU A 21 45.71 30.22 31.42
CA LEU A 21 45.77 29.12 32.39
C LEU A 21 44.67 28.07 32.20
N ILE A 22 43.49 28.49 31.73
CA ILE A 22 42.31 27.61 31.58
C ILE A 22 42.25 26.98 30.17
N ILE A 23 42.71 27.68 29.14
CA ILE A 23 42.65 27.19 27.76
C ILE A 23 43.58 26.00 27.52
N PRO A 24 44.83 25.92 28.04
CA PRO A 24 45.71 24.78 27.74
C PRO A 24 45.18 23.44 28.27
N PRO A 25 44.60 23.32 29.49
CA PRO A 25 43.94 22.09 29.90
C PRO A 25 42.72 21.72 29.03
N PHE A 26 41.89 22.68 28.61
CA PHE A 26 40.71 22.40 27.78
C PHE A 26 41.03 22.13 26.30
N VAL A 27 42.11 22.71 25.77
CA VAL A 27 42.58 22.44 24.40
C VAL A 27 43.38 21.14 24.38
N LEU A 28 44.16 20.82 25.42
CA LEU A 28 44.83 19.52 25.52
C LEU A 28 43.84 18.38 25.82
N TRP A 29 42.77 18.61 26.58
CA TRP A 29 41.72 17.59 26.80
C TRP A 29 40.74 17.48 25.62
N GLY A 30 40.41 18.60 24.96
CA GLY A 30 39.54 18.65 23.79
C GLY A 30 40.19 18.08 22.52
N VAL A 31 41.51 18.20 22.37
CA VAL A 31 42.25 17.63 21.23
C VAL A 31 42.72 16.20 21.51
N MET A 32 42.95 15.80 22.77
CA MET A 32 43.24 14.39 23.11
C MET A 32 42.00 13.47 23.02
N LEU A 33 40.78 14.02 23.02
CA LEU A 33 39.55 13.29 22.67
C LEU A 33 39.36 13.11 21.15
N THR A 34 40.28 13.60 20.32
CA THR A 34 40.21 13.44 18.85
C THR A 34 41.23 12.47 18.27
N MET A 35 42.04 11.83 19.12
CA MET A 35 42.93 10.73 18.73
C MET A 35 42.69 9.53 19.65
N ASP A 36 41.66 8.77 19.30
CA ASP A 36 41.53 7.36 19.69
C ASP A 36 41.16 6.58 18.41
N GLU A 37 42.18 6.33 17.59
CA GLU A 37 42.19 5.29 16.57
C GLU A 37 42.40 3.94 17.29
N ASP A 38 41.51 2.97 17.08
CA ASP A 38 41.71 1.54 17.35
C ASP A 38 41.43 0.90 18.73
N ARG A 39 40.40 1.34 19.47
CA ARG A 39 39.72 0.45 20.45
C ARG A 39 38.19 0.43 20.31
N GLY A 40 37.71 -0.44 19.41
CA GLY A 40 36.28 -0.78 19.25
C GLY A 40 35.59 -0.03 18.12
N SER A 41 35.94 -0.31 16.86
CA SER A 41 35.45 0.50 15.73
C SER A 41 33.94 0.35 15.55
N SER A 42 33.15 1.37 15.93
CA SER A 42 31.71 1.47 15.62
C SER A 42 31.41 1.72 14.12
N THR A 43 32.35 1.38 13.25
CA THR A 43 32.24 1.54 11.79
C THR A 43 31.36 0.42 11.24
N LEU A 44 30.19 0.80 10.71
CA LEU A 44 29.24 -0.14 10.12
C LEU A 44 29.45 -0.30 8.61
N ALA A 45 29.94 0.71 7.91
CA ALA A 45 30.16 0.64 6.48
C ALA A 45 31.22 1.63 5.99
N VAL A 46 31.61 1.50 4.73
CA VAL A 46 32.48 2.42 4.02
C VAL A 46 31.83 2.83 2.70
N ILE A 47 31.84 4.13 2.39
CA ILE A 47 31.45 4.68 1.09
C ILE A 47 32.71 5.23 0.41
N GLY A 48 33.31 4.43 -0.48
CA GLY A 48 34.62 4.75 -1.06
C GLY A 48 35.73 4.82 0.00
N LYS A 49 36.11 6.03 0.44
CA LYS A 49 37.09 6.26 1.52
C LYS A 49 36.47 6.74 2.84
N LYS A 50 35.16 7.02 2.86
CA LYS A 50 34.46 7.58 4.03
C LYS A 50 33.92 6.45 4.90
N LYS A 51 34.38 6.35 6.14
CA LYS A 51 33.81 5.45 7.15
C LYS A 51 32.45 5.98 7.62
N ILE A 52 31.49 5.07 7.77
CA ILE A 52 30.14 5.33 8.27
C ILE A 52 30.01 4.63 9.61
N HIS A 53 29.71 5.39 10.65
CA HIS A 53 29.62 4.89 12.03
C HIS A 53 28.18 4.57 12.41
N LEU A 54 28.00 3.80 13.49
CA LEU A 54 26.69 3.45 14.04
C LEU A 54 25.79 4.68 14.25
N ARG A 55 26.34 5.78 14.77
CA ARG A 55 25.60 7.04 14.96
C ARG A 55 25.03 7.61 13.67
N ASP A 56 25.75 7.49 12.55
CA ASP A 56 25.33 8.03 11.26
C ASP A 56 24.15 7.22 10.72
N TYR A 57 24.23 5.89 10.88
CA TYR A 57 23.15 4.97 10.54
C TYR A 57 21.90 5.21 11.38
N LEU A 58 22.06 5.28 12.71
CA LEU A 58 20.93 5.50 13.61
C LEU A 58 20.25 6.86 13.37
N ALA A 59 21.00 7.92 13.04
CA ALA A 59 20.41 9.20 12.67
C ALA A 59 19.60 9.11 11.36
N GLY A 60 20.11 8.38 10.35
CA GLY A 60 19.38 8.13 9.11
C GLY A 60 18.10 7.32 9.34
N TYR A 61 18.18 6.28 10.15
CA TYR A 61 17.06 5.42 10.51
C TYR A 61 15.98 6.18 11.32
N LYS A 62 16.39 6.97 12.32
CA LYS A 62 15.49 7.80 13.14
C LYS A 62 14.70 8.80 12.28
N ALA A 63 15.35 9.46 11.32
CA ALA A 63 14.69 10.37 10.39
C ALA A 63 13.57 9.68 9.59
N LEU A 64 13.80 8.44 9.14
CA LEU A 64 12.80 7.65 8.41
C LEU A 64 11.67 7.17 9.32
N GLN A 65 11.97 6.80 10.57
CA GLN A 65 10.95 6.48 11.56
C GLN A 65 10.03 7.68 11.82
N HIS A 66 10.59 8.88 12.03
CA HIS A 66 9.78 10.09 12.21
C HIS A 66 8.92 10.39 10.99
N GLN A 67 9.49 10.27 9.79
CA GLN A 67 8.74 10.47 8.55
C GLN A 67 7.58 9.47 8.43
N ALA A 68 7.83 8.19 8.71
CA ALA A 68 6.79 7.16 8.71
C ALA A 68 5.71 7.44 9.76
N SER A 69 6.10 7.90 10.96
CA SER A 69 5.16 8.29 12.02
C SER A 69 4.26 9.46 11.61
N LEU A 70 4.80 10.46 10.88
CA LEU A 70 4.01 11.59 10.38
C LEU A 70 3.04 11.19 9.26
N ILE A 71 3.38 10.19 8.45
CA ILE A 71 2.55 9.70 7.34
C ILE A 71 1.44 8.76 7.84
N TYR A 72 1.81 7.78 8.67
CA TYR A 72 0.92 6.68 9.07
C TYR A 72 0.27 6.88 10.45
N GLY A 73 0.73 7.86 11.23
CA GLY A 73 0.27 8.09 12.60
C GLY A 73 0.40 6.83 13.45
N ASN A 74 -0.63 6.54 14.26
CA ASN A 74 -0.64 5.41 15.18
C ASN A 74 -0.44 4.03 14.51
N LYS A 75 -0.75 3.90 13.21
CA LYS A 75 -0.58 2.65 12.45
C LYS A 75 0.88 2.31 12.14
N VAL A 76 1.82 3.26 12.33
CA VAL A 76 3.23 3.04 12.02
C VAL A 76 3.82 1.84 12.76
N ASN A 77 3.32 1.52 13.95
CA ASN A 77 3.79 0.38 14.73
C ASN A 77 3.39 -0.96 14.11
N GLU A 78 2.18 -1.05 13.55
CA GLU A 78 1.70 -2.24 12.83
C GLU A 78 2.43 -2.42 11.49
N LEU A 79 2.74 -1.31 10.82
CA LEU A 79 3.40 -1.32 9.52
C LEU A 79 4.93 -1.47 9.61
N ARG A 80 5.54 -1.29 10.80
CA ARG A 80 7.00 -1.21 10.97
C ARG A 80 7.74 -2.41 10.36
N GLY A 81 7.23 -3.62 10.55
CA GLY A 81 7.82 -4.84 9.99
C GLY A 81 7.64 -5.00 8.47
N MET A 82 6.69 -4.27 7.87
CA MET A 82 6.43 -4.24 6.43
C MET A 82 7.23 -3.13 5.73
N LEU A 83 7.71 -2.12 6.46
CA LEU A 83 8.48 -1.02 5.93
C LEU A 83 9.98 -1.36 5.94
N ASN A 84 10.67 -1.15 4.81
CA ASN A 84 12.12 -1.38 4.71
C ASN A 84 12.94 -0.18 5.25
N LEU A 85 12.62 0.30 6.47
CA LEU A 85 13.28 1.48 7.04
C LEU A 85 14.79 1.27 7.26
N LYS A 86 15.21 0.04 7.57
CA LYS A 86 16.63 -0.32 7.74
C LYS A 86 17.40 -0.17 6.40
N GLY A 87 16.86 -0.72 5.31
CA GLY A 87 17.46 -0.58 3.98
C GLY A 87 17.46 0.86 3.49
N GLU A 88 16.33 1.57 3.67
CA GLU A 88 16.20 2.97 3.28
C GLU A 88 17.15 3.90 4.06
N ALA A 89 17.55 3.55 5.29
CA ALA A 89 18.52 4.34 6.04
C ALA A 89 19.88 4.40 5.33
N TRP A 90 20.31 3.29 4.72
CA TRP A 90 21.52 3.26 3.89
C TRP A 90 21.38 4.13 2.65
N ASP A 91 20.25 4.03 1.95
CA ASP A 91 19.96 4.85 0.77
C ASP A 91 19.98 6.34 1.11
N ARG A 92 19.39 6.72 2.24
CA ARG A 92 19.40 8.10 2.75
C ARG A 92 20.83 8.60 2.97
N ILE A 93 21.70 7.82 3.62
CA ILE A 93 23.10 8.19 3.86
C ILE A 93 23.84 8.38 2.53
N LEU A 94 23.65 7.45 1.59
CA LEU A 94 24.26 7.52 0.26
C LEU A 94 23.82 8.76 -0.52
N LEU A 95 22.52 9.06 -0.51
CA LEU A 95 21.94 10.20 -1.22
C LEU A 95 22.39 11.53 -0.60
N LEU A 96 22.48 11.63 0.74
CA LEU A 96 22.99 12.84 1.41
C LEU A 96 24.49 13.04 1.18
N ASP A 97 25.28 11.96 1.14
CA ASP A 97 26.70 12.04 0.78
C ASP A 97 26.89 12.49 -0.67
N TYR A 98 26.07 11.96 -1.59
CA TYR A 98 26.01 12.40 -2.98
C TYR A 98 25.61 13.88 -3.09
N ALA A 99 24.54 14.30 -2.40
CA ALA A 99 24.06 15.69 -2.39
C ALA A 99 25.17 16.65 -1.96
N LYS A 100 25.91 16.31 -0.89
CA LYS A 100 27.04 17.10 -0.40
C LYS A 100 28.12 17.27 -1.46
N LYS A 101 28.49 16.21 -2.18
CA LYS A 101 29.48 16.27 -3.27
C LYS A 101 29.00 17.08 -4.47
N GLN A 102 27.69 17.09 -4.73
CA GLN A 102 27.06 17.86 -5.81
C GLN A 102 26.66 19.29 -5.39
N LEU A 103 26.99 19.69 -4.16
CA LEU A 103 26.62 20.98 -3.58
C LEU A 103 25.09 21.24 -3.61
N ILE A 104 24.30 20.18 -3.44
CA ILE A 104 22.84 20.23 -3.36
C ILE A 104 22.47 20.25 -1.87
N ARG A 105 21.71 21.27 -1.45
CA ARG A 105 21.21 21.37 -0.07
C ARG A 105 19.89 22.15 -0.03
N ALA A 106 18.98 21.75 0.84
CA ALA A 106 17.84 22.58 1.23
C ALA A 106 18.29 23.71 2.16
N ASN A 107 17.77 24.92 1.91
CA ASN A 107 18.01 26.09 2.75
C ASN A 107 16.95 26.20 3.85
N ASP A 108 17.19 27.07 4.83
CA ASP A 108 16.34 27.19 6.01
C ASP A 108 14.91 27.66 5.67
N LYS A 109 14.74 28.48 4.63
CA LYS A 109 13.41 28.93 4.20
C LYS A 109 12.57 27.78 3.64
N GLU A 110 13.20 26.80 2.99
CA GLU A 110 12.51 25.62 2.49
C GLU A 110 12.10 24.69 3.62
N VAL A 111 12.96 24.51 4.62
CA VAL A 111 12.65 23.75 5.84
C VAL A 111 11.47 24.38 6.57
N VAL A 112 11.53 25.69 6.83
CA VAL A 112 10.45 26.44 7.48
C VAL A 112 9.15 26.33 6.69
N ARG A 113 9.20 26.50 5.36
CA ARG A 113 8.01 26.38 4.51
C ARG A 113 7.40 25.00 4.60
N TRP A 114 8.22 23.95 4.52
CA TRP A 114 7.73 22.58 4.63
C TRP A 114 7.04 22.35 5.98
N ILE A 115 7.68 22.71 7.09
CA ILE A 115 7.12 22.58 8.44
C ILE A 115 5.81 23.36 8.57
N MET A 116 5.78 24.63 8.14
CA MET A 116 4.59 25.48 8.22
C MET A 116 3.43 25.01 7.33
N SER A 117 3.69 24.16 6.34
CA SER A 117 2.68 23.66 5.40
C SER A 117 2.27 22.21 5.63
N HIS A 118 3.02 21.47 6.47
CA HIS A 118 2.77 20.06 6.67
C HIS A 118 1.49 19.86 7.48
N PRO A 119 0.50 19.08 6.99
CA PRO A 119 -0.78 18.91 7.67
C PRO A 119 -0.72 18.51 9.15
N ALA A 120 0.31 17.76 9.56
CA ALA A 120 0.50 17.37 10.96
C ALA A 120 0.70 18.56 11.91
N PHE A 121 1.12 19.72 11.40
CA PHE A 121 1.44 20.91 12.18
C PHE A 121 0.45 22.07 11.97
N LEU A 122 -0.69 21.80 11.34
CA LEU A 122 -1.74 22.79 11.08
C LEU A 122 -2.87 22.69 12.13
N ASP A 123 -3.50 23.83 12.41
CA ASP A 123 -4.78 23.88 13.14
C ASP A 123 -5.96 23.50 12.21
N ASP A 124 -7.16 23.39 12.78
CA ASP A 124 -8.39 23.08 12.04
C ASP A 124 -8.74 24.11 10.95
N LYS A 125 -8.06 25.26 10.92
CA LYS A 125 -8.20 26.33 9.93
C LYS A 125 -7.06 26.33 8.91
N GLY A 126 -6.19 25.32 8.92
CA GLY A 126 -5.07 25.16 8.00
C GLY A 126 -3.87 26.08 8.26
N ARG A 127 -3.75 26.65 9.47
CA ARG A 127 -2.64 27.54 9.84
C ARG A 127 -1.64 26.83 10.73
N PHE A 128 -0.36 27.13 10.60
CA PHE A 128 0.68 26.55 11.44
C PHE A 128 0.40 26.76 12.94
N ASN A 129 0.46 25.68 13.71
CA ASN A 129 0.25 25.66 15.14
C ASN A 129 1.55 25.25 15.85
N ASP A 130 2.28 26.25 16.35
CA ASP A 130 3.58 26.05 17.03
C ASP A 130 3.46 25.11 18.24
N ARG A 131 2.38 25.22 19.03
CA ARG A 131 2.17 24.34 20.18
C ARG A 131 2.01 22.88 19.75
N ALA A 132 1.23 22.63 18.70
CA ALA A 132 1.04 21.29 18.15
C ALA A 132 2.35 20.74 17.57
N TYR A 133 3.11 21.57 16.84
CA TYR A 133 4.44 21.22 16.35
C TYR A 133 5.35 20.77 17.49
N GLN A 134 5.54 21.59 18.54
CA GLN A 134 6.38 21.25 19.69
C GLN A 134 5.91 19.96 20.37
N GLN A 135 4.60 19.79 20.57
CA GLN A 135 4.04 18.59 21.18
C GLN A 135 4.30 17.34 20.35
N ILE A 136 4.14 17.42 19.03
CA ILE A 136 4.41 16.28 18.15
C ILE A 136 5.91 15.94 18.18
N ILE A 137 6.80 16.93 18.06
CA ILE A 137 8.24 16.65 18.06
C ILE A 137 8.70 16.05 19.39
N THR A 138 8.28 16.62 20.52
CA THR A 138 8.77 16.18 21.84
C THR A 138 8.05 14.95 22.37
N ASN A 139 6.72 14.88 22.27
CA ASN A 139 5.95 13.84 22.97
C ASN A 139 5.61 12.65 22.07
N TYR A 140 5.48 12.88 20.75
CA TYR A 140 5.11 11.82 19.81
C TYR A 140 6.34 11.24 19.10
N LEU A 141 7.24 12.11 18.62
CA LEU A 141 8.47 11.70 17.95
C LEU A 141 9.65 11.49 18.91
N PHE A 142 9.54 11.90 20.18
CA PHE A 142 10.62 11.81 21.18
C PHE A 142 11.93 12.45 20.68
N SER A 143 11.81 13.60 20.02
CA SER A 143 12.91 14.34 19.43
C SER A 143 12.93 15.80 19.91
N ASN A 144 13.86 16.59 19.40
CA ASN A 144 13.90 18.04 19.62
C ASN A 144 13.78 18.80 18.28
N PRO A 145 13.30 20.07 18.29
CA PRO A 145 13.05 20.83 17.07
C PRO A 145 14.25 20.93 16.14
N ARG A 146 15.44 21.21 16.68
CA ARG A 146 16.66 21.38 15.87
C ARG A 146 17.05 20.10 15.15
N GLU A 147 17.00 18.97 15.83
CA GLU A 147 17.29 17.67 15.24
C GLU A 147 16.27 17.33 14.15
N PHE A 148 14.98 17.49 14.44
CA PHE A 148 13.91 17.26 13.47
C PHE A 148 14.03 18.18 12.24
N GLU A 149 14.35 19.46 12.43
CA GLU A 149 14.57 20.41 11.33
C GLU A 149 15.75 19.98 10.43
N GLU A 150 16.83 19.43 10.98
CA GLU A 150 17.93 18.85 10.18
C GLU A 150 17.51 17.58 9.43
N GLU A 151 16.65 16.74 10.03
CA GLU A 151 16.07 15.58 9.36
C GLU A 151 15.21 16.00 8.17
N VAL A 152 14.34 16.99 8.35
CA VAL A 152 13.54 17.62 7.29
C VAL A 152 14.44 18.19 6.20
N ARG A 153 15.50 18.92 6.58
CA ARG A 153 16.48 19.45 5.62
C ARG A 153 17.12 18.35 4.79
N GLY A 154 17.44 17.21 5.40
CA GLY A 154 17.96 16.03 4.71
C GLY A 154 16.95 15.49 3.69
N THR A 155 15.67 15.35 4.08
CA THR A 155 14.61 14.87 3.19
C THR A 155 14.41 15.80 2.00
N LEU A 156 14.29 17.11 2.24
CA LEU A 156 14.18 18.11 1.17
C LEU A 156 15.42 18.15 0.27
N THR A 157 16.61 17.87 0.81
CA THR A 157 17.84 17.77 0.01
C THR A 157 17.80 16.57 -0.94
N ILE A 158 17.23 15.44 -0.52
CA ILE A 158 17.02 14.26 -1.37
C ILE A 158 15.96 14.55 -2.42
N ASP A 159 14.87 15.21 -2.06
CA ASP A 159 13.82 15.60 -3.02
C ASP A 159 14.37 16.55 -4.09
N LYS A 160 15.26 17.48 -3.73
CA LYS A 160 15.98 18.29 -4.71
C LYS A 160 16.82 17.49 -5.69
N ILE A 161 17.39 16.35 -5.29
CA ILE A 161 18.09 15.46 -6.23
C ILE A 161 17.09 14.95 -7.27
N ARG A 162 15.91 14.47 -6.83
CA ARG A 162 14.83 14.00 -7.71
C ARG A 162 14.34 15.11 -8.65
N GLU A 163 14.04 16.29 -8.10
CA GLU A 163 13.59 17.45 -8.87
C GLU A 163 14.65 17.90 -9.89
N ARG A 164 15.94 17.94 -9.51
CA ARG A 164 17.02 18.31 -10.42
C ARG A 164 17.18 17.27 -11.53
N THR A 165 17.04 15.98 -11.23
CA THR A 165 17.02 14.92 -12.24
C THR A 165 15.86 15.11 -13.20
N ARG A 166 14.64 15.32 -12.68
CA ARG A 166 13.44 15.59 -13.48
C ARG A 166 13.56 16.84 -14.35
N SER A 167 14.09 17.94 -13.81
CA SER A 167 14.19 19.24 -14.50
C SER A 167 15.10 19.20 -15.74
N LYS A 168 16.04 18.25 -15.79
CA LYS A 168 16.93 18.03 -16.94
C LYS A 168 16.25 17.23 -18.06
N ILE A 169 15.10 16.63 -17.78
CA ILE A 169 14.37 15.81 -18.74
C ILE A 169 13.44 16.72 -19.54
N SER A 170 13.61 16.68 -20.85
CA SER A 170 12.71 17.26 -21.83
C SER A 170 12.50 16.26 -22.95
N PHE A 171 11.34 16.35 -23.60
CA PHE A 171 10.99 15.53 -24.75
C PHE A 171 10.81 16.45 -25.94
N LYS A 172 11.33 16.05 -27.10
CA LYS A 172 10.95 16.70 -28.35
C LYS A 172 9.48 16.37 -28.67
N GLU A 173 8.80 17.23 -29.41
CA GLU A 173 7.38 17.00 -29.76
C GLU A 173 7.17 15.65 -30.45
N GLU A 174 8.04 15.34 -31.41
CA GLU A 174 8.02 14.08 -32.16
C GLU A 174 8.27 12.86 -31.25
N GLU A 175 9.18 12.99 -30.27
CA GLU A 175 9.48 11.94 -29.30
C GLU A 175 8.28 11.72 -28.38
N LEU A 176 7.69 12.80 -27.87
CA LEU A 176 6.53 12.74 -26.99
C LEU A 176 5.32 12.16 -27.73
N ARG A 177 5.11 12.58 -28.98
CA ARG A 177 4.06 12.03 -29.83
C ARG A 177 4.26 10.53 -30.06
N LYS A 178 5.46 10.12 -30.43
CA LYS A 178 5.77 8.70 -30.63
C LYS A 178 5.48 7.87 -29.37
N LEU A 179 5.91 8.34 -28.20
CA LEU A 179 5.61 7.68 -26.92
C LEU A 179 4.10 7.60 -26.65
N TYR A 180 3.37 8.67 -26.98
CA TYR A 180 1.91 8.69 -26.80
C TYR A 180 1.21 7.70 -27.72
N ASP A 181 1.63 7.64 -28.99
CA ASP A 181 1.14 6.67 -29.97
C ASP A 181 1.43 5.23 -29.54
N GLU A 182 2.64 4.96 -29.04
CA GLU A 182 3.03 3.65 -28.52
C GLU A 182 2.14 3.23 -27.35
N GLN A 183 1.84 4.13 -26.40
CA GLN A 183 1.08 3.79 -25.19
C GLN A 183 -0.45 3.81 -25.38
N ASN A 184 -0.98 4.71 -26.19
CA ASN A 184 -2.42 4.99 -26.28
C ASN A 184 -3.02 4.62 -27.64
N GLY A 185 -2.18 4.28 -28.62
CA GLY A 185 -2.59 3.87 -29.95
C GLY A 185 -3.35 2.54 -29.95
N PRO A 186 -4.38 2.37 -30.79
CA PRO A 186 -5.09 1.10 -30.90
C PRO A 186 -4.17 -0.04 -31.38
N LYS A 187 -4.28 -1.21 -30.75
CA LYS A 187 -3.43 -2.37 -31.05
C LYS A 187 -4.26 -3.54 -31.59
N ASP A 188 -3.78 -4.22 -32.62
CA ASP A 188 -4.27 -5.57 -32.93
C ASP A 188 -3.54 -6.53 -32.01
N LEU A 189 -4.27 -7.24 -31.15
CA LEU A 189 -3.69 -8.13 -30.16
C LEU A 189 -4.01 -9.58 -30.50
N LEU A 190 -3.01 -10.42 -30.28
CA LEU A 190 -3.21 -11.84 -30.02
C LEU A 190 -3.01 -12.08 -28.53
N TYR A 191 -3.82 -12.93 -27.93
CA TYR A 191 -3.63 -13.28 -26.54
C TYR A 191 -4.09 -14.71 -26.25
N GLY A 192 -3.43 -15.33 -25.28
CA GLY A 192 -3.82 -16.63 -24.75
C GLY A 192 -4.00 -16.54 -23.24
N VAL A 193 -4.94 -17.32 -22.72
CA VAL A 193 -5.20 -17.45 -21.28
C VAL A 193 -4.98 -18.88 -20.87
N LEU A 194 -4.09 -19.09 -19.90
CA LEU A 194 -3.90 -20.37 -19.26
C LEU A 194 -4.69 -20.37 -17.95
N SER A 195 -5.80 -21.10 -17.93
CA SER A 195 -6.69 -21.17 -16.76
C SER A 195 -5.97 -21.80 -15.57
N TRP A 196 -6.17 -21.23 -14.38
CA TRP A 196 -5.66 -21.82 -13.13
C TRP A 196 -6.20 -23.24 -12.91
N GLU A 197 -7.38 -23.56 -13.42
CA GLU A 197 -7.98 -24.90 -13.29
C GLU A 197 -7.14 -25.98 -13.96
N SER A 198 -6.54 -25.65 -15.12
CA SER A 198 -5.63 -26.55 -15.83
C SER A 198 -4.33 -26.84 -15.08
N GLN A 199 -3.99 -25.99 -14.09
CA GLN A 199 -2.78 -26.10 -13.28
C GLN A 199 -3.04 -26.65 -11.87
N LYS A 200 -4.30 -26.98 -11.51
CA LYS A 200 -4.66 -27.50 -10.18
C LYS A 200 -3.86 -28.74 -9.78
N THR A 201 -3.59 -29.65 -10.71
CA THR A 201 -2.87 -30.91 -10.44
C THR A 201 -1.35 -30.72 -10.36
N ALA A 202 -0.83 -29.60 -10.85
CA ALA A 202 0.59 -29.27 -10.81
C ALA A 202 1.02 -28.60 -9.49
N VAL A 203 0.05 -28.25 -8.63
CA VAL A 203 0.30 -27.53 -7.38
C VAL A 203 -0.06 -28.39 -6.17
N ASN A 204 0.83 -28.37 -5.19
CA ASN A 204 0.62 -29.03 -3.90
C ASN A 204 0.56 -27.97 -2.80
N VAL A 205 -0.48 -28.02 -1.96
CA VAL A 205 -0.61 -27.20 -0.75
C VAL A 205 -0.37 -28.11 0.43
N THR A 206 0.63 -27.78 1.24
CA THR A 206 0.97 -28.56 2.44
C THR A 206 0.27 -27.99 3.66
N GLU A 207 0.18 -28.81 4.72
CA GLU A 207 -0.27 -28.33 6.03
C GLU A 207 0.59 -27.17 6.56
N GLU A 208 1.89 -27.18 6.24
CA GLU A 208 2.82 -26.10 6.59
C GLU A 208 2.43 -24.78 5.91
N ASP A 209 2.00 -24.80 4.65
CA ASP A 209 1.53 -23.60 3.94
C ASP A 209 0.27 -23.02 4.61
N VAL A 210 -0.64 -23.91 5.04
CA VAL A 210 -1.89 -23.54 5.73
C VAL A 210 -1.57 -22.90 7.08
N GLN A 211 -0.68 -23.50 7.86
CA GLN A 211 -0.23 -22.97 9.15
C GLN A 211 0.46 -21.61 9.02
N LYS A 212 1.27 -21.41 7.97
CA LYS A 212 1.96 -20.15 7.70
C LYS A 212 1.01 -19.03 7.30
N ILE A 213 0.02 -19.30 6.46
CA ILE A 213 -0.88 -18.25 5.95
C ILE A 213 -1.98 -17.90 6.95
N TYR A 214 -2.46 -18.85 7.75
CA TYR A 214 -3.61 -18.65 8.63
C TYR A 214 -3.49 -17.41 9.53
N PRO A 215 -2.37 -17.14 10.23
CA PRO A 215 -2.22 -15.93 11.04
C PRO A 215 -2.38 -14.62 10.25
N LEU A 216 -2.03 -14.63 8.95
CA LEU A 216 -2.08 -13.44 8.09
C LEU A 216 -3.48 -13.13 7.58
N ILE A 217 -4.34 -14.14 7.45
CA ILE A 217 -5.71 -14.00 6.91
C ILE A 217 -6.80 -14.31 7.93
N ARG A 218 -6.45 -14.67 9.17
CA ARG A 218 -7.40 -15.05 10.24
C ARG A 218 -8.52 -14.03 10.41
N ASP A 219 -8.20 -12.75 10.35
CA ASP A 219 -9.18 -11.69 10.56
C ASP A 219 -10.20 -11.58 9.40
N GLN A 220 -9.90 -12.20 8.25
CA GLN A 220 -10.80 -12.33 7.09
C GLN A 220 -11.58 -13.65 7.13
N LEU A 221 -11.12 -14.65 7.89
CA LEU A 221 -11.73 -15.96 8.02
C LEU A 221 -12.76 -15.95 9.15
N LYS A 222 -13.96 -15.47 8.85
CA LYS A 222 -15.04 -15.35 9.84
C LYS A 222 -16.30 -16.05 9.40
N GLU A 223 -16.97 -16.66 10.36
CA GLU A 223 -18.36 -17.05 10.21
C GLU A 223 -19.23 -15.81 10.50
N PRO A 224 -20.06 -15.35 9.55
CA PRO A 224 -20.89 -14.17 9.75
C PRO A 224 -21.97 -14.44 10.80
N GLU A 225 -22.48 -13.39 11.41
CA GLU A 225 -23.67 -13.47 12.27
C GLU A 225 -24.83 -14.14 11.51
N ARG A 226 -25.51 -15.10 12.14
CA ARG A 226 -26.68 -15.79 11.56
C ARG A 226 -27.87 -15.70 12.49
N ALA A 227 -29.06 -15.58 11.92
CA ALA A 227 -30.32 -15.53 12.65
C ALA A 227 -31.25 -16.66 12.20
N LYS A 228 -32.04 -17.19 13.13
CA LYS A 228 -33.20 -18.03 12.86
C LYS A 228 -34.45 -17.25 13.24
N VAL A 229 -35.44 -17.14 12.36
CA VAL A 229 -36.67 -16.37 12.63
C VAL A 229 -37.92 -17.21 12.39
N SER A 230 -38.97 -16.91 13.14
CA SER A 230 -40.34 -17.24 12.76
C SER A 230 -41.04 -16.00 12.21
N TYR A 231 -41.97 -16.16 11.28
CA TYR A 231 -42.64 -15.03 10.66
C TYR A 231 -44.05 -15.35 10.15
N LEU A 232 -44.87 -14.32 10.12
CA LEU A 232 -46.07 -14.24 9.31
C LEU A 232 -45.77 -13.45 8.03
N PHE A 233 -46.36 -13.86 6.93
CA PHE A 233 -46.24 -13.20 5.63
C PHE A 233 -47.62 -12.92 5.05
N VAL A 234 -47.84 -11.68 4.62
CA VAL A 234 -49.03 -11.24 3.90
C VAL A 234 -48.59 -10.80 2.50
N PRO A 235 -48.90 -11.59 1.46
CA PRO A 235 -48.62 -11.24 0.07
C PRO A 235 -49.18 -9.86 -0.30
N LYS A 236 -48.42 -9.10 -1.10
CA LYS A 236 -48.75 -7.71 -1.47
C LYS A 236 -50.15 -7.55 -2.08
N ASP A 237 -50.57 -8.50 -2.90
CA ASP A 237 -51.88 -8.56 -3.57
C ASP A 237 -53.05 -8.82 -2.60
N THR A 238 -52.80 -9.48 -1.47
CA THR A 238 -53.82 -9.76 -0.44
C THR A 238 -53.95 -8.65 0.62
N LYS A 239 -53.06 -7.64 0.60
CA LYS A 239 -52.97 -6.59 1.63
C LYS A 239 -54.27 -5.82 1.80
N GLU A 240 -55.01 -5.57 0.72
CA GLU A 240 -56.30 -4.87 0.73
C GLU A 240 -57.38 -5.66 1.50
N ASN A 241 -57.42 -6.98 1.32
CA ASN A 241 -58.40 -7.87 1.96
C ASN A 241 -58.09 -8.11 3.45
N LEU A 242 -56.83 -7.91 3.86
CA LEU A 242 -56.34 -8.15 5.22
C LEU A 242 -55.92 -6.86 5.94
N LYS A 243 -56.47 -5.69 5.56
CA LYS A 243 -56.16 -4.39 6.18
C LYS A 243 -56.24 -4.39 7.71
N ALA A 244 -57.21 -5.10 8.28
CA ALA A 244 -57.39 -5.19 9.74
C ALA A 244 -56.17 -5.80 10.48
N VAL A 245 -55.44 -6.71 9.83
CA VAL A 245 -54.24 -7.37 10.37
C VAL A 245 -53.16 -6.33 10.72
N PHE A 246 -53.05 -5.27 9.93
CA PHE A 246 -52.01 -4.24 10.08
C PHE A 246 -52.30 -3.24 11.20
N ASN A 247 -53.55 -3.17 11.69
CA ASN A 247 -53.94 -2.31 12.81
C ASN A 247 -53.54 -2.90 14.17
N GLU A 248 -53.36 -4.22 14.25
CA GLU A 248 -52.98 -4.95 15.46
C GLU A 248 -51.46 -5.02 15.63
N LYS A 249 -50.82 -3.85 15.80
CA LYS A 249 -49.36 -3.72 15.80
C LYS A 249 -48.65 -4.54 16.89
N GLU A 250 -49.25 -4.59 18.09
CA GLU A 250 -48.71 -5.27 19.28
C GLU A 250 -49.17 -6.73 19.41
N ALA A 251 -50.05 -7.22 18.53
CA ALA A 251 -50.51 -8.61 18.61
C ALA A 251 -49.37 -9.58 18.31
N SER A 252 -49.35 -10.73 18.99
CA SER A 252 -48.33 -11.75 18.75
C SER A 252 -48.57 -12.49 17.43
N LEU A 253 -47.53 -13.17 16.93
CA LEU A 253 -47.66 -14.06 15.76
C LEU A 253 -48.78 -15.10 15.94
N GLU A 254 -48.91 -15.69 17.12
CA GLU A 254 -49.93 -16.69 17.44
C GLU A 254 -51.34 -16.10 17.41
N SER A 255 -51.52 -14.90 17.98
CA SER A 255 -52.81 -14.21 18.00
C SER A 255 -53.28 -13.88 16.59
N LEU A 256 -52.38 -13.33 15.77
CA LEU A 256 -52.67 -12.99 14.37
C LEU A 256 -52.90 -14.25 13.51
N SER A 257 -52.12 -15.31 13.75
CA SER A 257 -52.29 -16.61 13.09
C SER A 257 -53.67 -17.20 13.37
N GLY A 258 -54.10 -17.26 14.64
CA GLY A 258 -55.40 -17.79 15.01
C GLY A 258 -56.57 -16.95 14.50
N LYS A 259 -56.49 -15.63 14.64
CA LYS A 259 -57.58 -14.70 14.27
C LYS A 259 -57.78 -14.59 12.77
N TYR A 260 -56.69 -14.50 12.02
CA TYR A 260 -56.72 -14.25 10.57
C TYR A 260 -56.36 -15.48 9.73
N LYS A 261 -56.22 -16.65 10.38
CA LYS A 261 -55.85 -17.92 9.74
C LYS A 261 -54.54 -17.85 8.95
N LEU A 262 -53.60 -17.00 9.37
CA LEU A 262 -52.28 -16.87 8.77
C LEU A 262 -51.36 -18.00 9.25
N THR A 263 -50.48 -18.51 8.39
CA THR A 263 -49.52 -19.55 8.74
C THR A 263 -48.21 -18.96 9.26
N ILE A 264 -47.81 -19.33 10.47
CA ILE A 264 -46.48 -19.03 11.00
C ILE A 264 -45.47 -19.96 10.30
N LYS A 265 -44.45 -19.38 9.68
CA LYS A 265 -43.35 -20.09 9.05
C LYS A 265 -42.07 -19.88 9.84
N GLU A 266 -41.13 -20.82 9.76
CA GLU A 266 -39.78 -20.70 10.32
C GLU A 266 -38.72 -20.79 9.22
N THR A 267 -37.60 -20.10 9.43
CA THR A 267 -36.40 -20.26 8.61
C THR A 267 -35.42 -21.24 9.25
N GLY A 268 -34.42 -21.69 8.49
CA GLY A 268 -33.15 -22.12 9.07
C GLY A 268 -32.32 -20.94 9.57
N PHE A 269 -31.08 -21.18 10.02
CA PHE A 269 -30.11 -20.10 10.22
C PHE A 269 -29.72 -19.48 8.88
N PHE A 270 -29.67 -18.17 8.81
CA PHE A 270 -29.23 -17.44 7.63
C PHE A 270 -28.42 -16.20 8.01
N SER A 271 -27.50 -15.79 7.14
CA SER A 271 -26.77 -14.53 7.26
C SER A 271 -27.47 -13.39 6.51
N LYS A 272 -27.02 -12.15 6.70
CA LYS A 272 -27.58 -10.97 5.99
C LYS A 272 -27.54 -11.13 4.46
N SER A 273 -26.51 -11.77 3.90
CA SER A 273 -26.39 -11.98 2.45
C SER A 273 -27.36 -13.02 1.90
N GLU A 274 -27.85 -13.93 2.74
CA GLU A 274 -28.78 -15.00 2.36
C GLU A 274 -30.26 -14.58 2.46
N LEU A 275 -30.54 -13.46 3.14
CA LEU A 275 -31.89 -12.99 3.47
C LEU A 275 -32.79 -12.83 2.24
N ALA A 276 -32.28 -12.24 1.16
CA ALA A 276 -33.07 -11.98 -0.05
C ALA A 276 -33.58 -13.27 -0.71
N SER A 277 -32.79 -14.34 -0.67
CA SER A 277 -33.13 -15.65 -1.23
C SER A 277 -34.12 -16.42 -0.34
N ILE A 278 -34.07 -16.20 0.98
CA ILE A 278 -34.88 -16.95 1.96
C ILE A 278 -36.23 -16.27 2.22
N LEU A 279 -36.25 -14.94 2.28
CA LEU A 279 -37.44 -14.13 2.53
C LEU A 279 -37.69 -13.21 1.33
N ASP A 280 -37.20 -11.98 1.43
CA ASP A 280 -37.52 -10.86 0.56
C ASP A 280 -36.42 -9.79 0.72
N PRO A 281 -35.85 -9.23 -0.36
CA PRO A 281 -34.86 -8.16 -0.27
C PRO A 281 -35.41 -6.90 0.42
N SER A 282 -35.13 -6.74 1.73
CA SER A 282 -35.49 -5.53 2.48
C SER A 282 -34.45 -5.22 3.58
N PRO A 283 -33.87 -4.02 3.61
CA PRO A 283 -32.99 -3.58 4.71
C PRO A 283 -33.70 -3.66 6.07
N ALA A 284 -34.98 -3.30 6.14
CA ALA A 284 -35.75 -3.35 7.38
C ALA A 284 -35.97 -4.78 7.87
N LEU A 285 -36.12 -5.75 6.97
CA LEU A 285 -36.14 -7.18 7.33
C LEU A 285 -34.79 -7.63 7.89
N ALA A 286 -33.69 -7.19 7.28
CA ALA A 286 -32.36 -7.50 7.78
C ALA A 286 -32.15 -6.90 9.18
N ASP A 287 -32.48 -5.64 9.38
CA ASP A 287 -32.35 -4.99 10.69
C ASP A 287 -33.21 -5.69 11.74
N ALA A 288 -34.45 -6.07 11.40
CA ALA A 288 -35.30 -6.81 12.31
C ALA A 288 -34.73 -8.20 12.65
N ALA A 289 -34.25 -8.97 11.68
CA ALA A 289 -33.68 -10.30 11.92
C ALA A 289 -32.38 -10.24 12.77
N PHE A 290 -31.55 -9.21 12.57
CA PHE A 290 -30.20 -9.12 13.15
C PHE A 290 -30.06 -8.06 14.26
N SER A 291 -31.09 -7.30 14.62
CA SER A 291 -31.02 -6.33 15.72
C SER A 291 -32.14 -6.45 16.75
N LEU A 292 -33.25 -7.13 16.42
CA LEU A 292 -34.31 -7.38 17.38
C LEU A 292 -33.86 -8.36 18.48
N SER A 293 -34.31 -8.14 19.72
CA SER A 293 -34.05 -9.04 20.84
C SER A 293 -34.70 -10.41 20.63
N LEU A 294 -34.06 -11.46 21.15
CA LEU A 294 -34.60 -12.83 21.07
C LEU A 294 -36.02 -12.91 21.62
N LYS A 295 -36.86 -13.68 20.94
CA LYS A 295 -38.28 -13.94 21.26
C LYS A 295 -39.20 -12.72 21.24
N LYS A 296 -38.74 -11.57 20.76
CA LYS A 296 -39.58 -10.38 20.56
C LYS A 296 -40.14 -10.36 19.14
N ASP A 297 -41.39 -9.92 19.01
CA ASP A 297 -42.06 -9.71 17.72
C ASP A 297 -41.70 -8.33 17.16
N SER A 298 -41.42 -8.28 15.87
CA SER A 298 -41.27 -7.02 15.14
C SER A 298 -42.64 -6.35 14.94
N GLY A 299 -42.63 -5.09 14.49
CA GLY A 299 -43.79 -4.54 13.78
C GLY A 299 -43.98 -5.22 12.42
N TRP A 300 -45.01 -4.79 11.68
CA TRP A 300 -45.14 -5.13 10.26
C TRP A 300 -44.08 -4.40 9.45
N ILE A 301 -43.38 -5.15 8.61
CA ILE A 301 -42.28 -4.68 7.76
C ILE A 301 -42.69 -4.92 6.32
N ASP A 302 -42.76 -3.85 5.53
CA ASP A 302 -43.04 -3.95 4.10
C ASP A 302 -41.75 -4.30 3.33
N ALA A 303 -41.89 -5.24 2.40
CA ALA A 303 -40.85 -5.69 1.49
C ALA A 303 -41.43 -5.86 0.07
N GLU A 304 -40.65 -6.36 -0.89
CA GLU A 304 -41.01 -6.37 -2.30
C GLU A 304 -42.23 -7.26 -2.60
N LYS A 305 -42.22 -8.48 -2.08
CA LYS A 305 -43.23 -9.54 -2.26
C LYS A 305 -44.43 -9.36 -1.33
N GLY A 306 -44.29 -8.62 -0.22
CA GLY A 306 -45.37 -8.37 0.72
C GLY A 306 -44.92 -7.88 2.08
N SER A 307 -45.78 -8.03 3.07
CA SER A 307 -45.53 -7.56 4.43
C SER A 307 -45.21 -8.73 5.36
N TYR A 308 -44.25 -8.53 6.26
CA TYR A 308 -43.76 -9.53 7.19
C TYR A 308 -43.87 -9.04 8.62
N LYS A 309 -44.19 -9.93 9.53
CA LYS A 309 -44.00 -9.71 10.98
C LYS A 309 -43.20 -10.91 11.49
N LEU A 310 -42.02 -10.66 12.05
CA LEU A 310 -41.07 -11.70 12.42
C LEU A 310 -40.74 -11.69 13.91
N ARG A 311 -40.27 -12.83 14.40
CA ARG A 311 -39.71 -13.03 15.73
C ARG A 311 -38.36 -13.70 15.58
N VAL A 312 -37.33 -13.15 16.22
CA VAL A 312 -36.01 -13.78 16.24
C VAL A 312 -36.05 -14.95 17.23
N LEU A 313 -35.89 -16.17 16.74
CA LEU A 313 -35.90 -17.39 17.55
C LEU A 313 -34.53 -17.62 18.20
N ASP A 314 -33.47 -17.50 17.40
CA ASP A 314 -32.10 -17.75 17.81
C ASP A 314 -31.11 -16.95 16.96
N ARG A 315 -29.88 -16.79 17.45
CA ARG A 315 -28.82 -16.05 16.78
C ARG A 315 -27.43 -16.55 17.16
N THR A 316 -26.57 -16.74 16.16
CA THR A 316 -25.15 -17.01 16.35
C THR A 316 -24.35 -15.75 16.05
N ALA A 317 -23.47 -15.36 16.97
CA ALA A 317 -22.60 -14.20 16.80
C ALA A 317 -21.55 -14.44 15.72
N GLU A 318 -21.09 -13.36 15.09
CA GLU A 318 -19.90 -13.40 14.24
C GLU A 318 -18.72 -13.91 15.06
N ARG A 319 -17.97 -14.87 14.51
CA ARG A 319 -16.78 -15.41 15.15
C ARG A 319 -15.69 -15.68 14.12
N ALA A 320 -14.44 -15.58 14.54
CA ALA A 320 -13.33 -16.04 13.73
C ALA A 320 -13.37 -17.57 13.62
N LEU A 321 -13.10 -18.10 12.42
CA LEU A 321 -12.97 -19.53 12.20
C LEU A 321 -11.63 -19.99 12.76
N ALA A 322 -11.66 -21.10 13.52
CA ALA A 322 -10.42 -21.76 13.93
C ALA A 322 -9.70 -22.35 12.70
N LEU A 323 -8.39 -22.56 12.80
CA LEU A 323 -7.57 -23.11 11.70
C LEU A 323 -8.20 -24.36 11.09
N LYS A 324 -8.62 -25.32 11.91
CA LYS A 324 -9.25 -26.58 11.48
C LYS A 324 -10.57 -26.37 10.73
N GLU A 325 -11.32 -25.33 11.06
CA GLU A 325 -12.59 -24.99 10.38
C GLU A 325 -12.33 -24.27 9.06
N ALA A 326 -11.30 -23.41 9.02
CA ALA A 326 -10.93 -22.65 7.84
C ALA A 326 -10.04 -23.44 6.87
N GLU A 327 -9.43 -24.55 7.30
CA GLU A 327 -8.42 -25.32 6.57
C GLU A 327 -8.81 -25.60 5.12
N GLY A 328 -10.01 -26.12 4.87
CA GLY A 328 -10.48 -26.39 3.50
C GLY A 328 -10.58 -25.12 2.63
N SER A 329 -11.02 -24.00 3.21
CA SER A 329 -11.09 -22.71 2.50
C SER A 329 -9.70 -22.16 2.22
N ILE A 330 -8.76 -22.31 3.15
CA ILE A 330 -7.37 -21.89 3.00
C ILE A 330 -6.68 -22.73 1.93
N ILE A 331 -6.86 -24.06 1.94
CA ILE A 331 -6.32 -24.96 0.93
C ILE A 331 -6.84 -24.57 -0.45
N ASN A 332 -8.14 -24.34 -0.61
CA ASN A 332 -8.72 -23.91 -1.88
C ASN A 332 -8.13 -22.58 -2.36
N PHE A 333 -8.04 -21.60 -1.45
CA PHE A 333 -7.45 -20.28 -1.76
C PHE A 333 -5.99 -20.40 -2.21
N LEU A 334 -5.16 -21.10 -1.43
CA LEU A 334 -3.74 -21.32 -1.73
C LEU A 334 -3.56 -22.14 -3.01
N SER A 335 -4.40 -23.15 -3.25
CA SER A 335 -4.34 -23.96 -4.45
C SER A 335 -4.62 -23.11 -5.68
N LYS A 336 -5.66 -22.27 -5.63
CA LYS A 336 -5.95 -21.32 -6.71
C LYS A 336 -4.79 -20.35 -6.94
N ARG A 337 -4.24 -19.75 -5.88
CA ARG A 337 -3.12 -18.79 -6.00
C ARG A 337 -1.88 -19.45 -6.61
N LYS A 338 -1.44 -20.59 -6.06
CA LYS A 338 -0.31 -21.35 -6.60
C LYS A 338 -0.53 -21.76 -8.06
N ALA A 339 -1.76 -22.13 -8.42
CA ALA A 339 -2.08 -22.51 -9.80
C ALA A 339 -2.01 -21.32 -10.77
N VAL A 340 -2.41 -20.11 -10.34
CA VAL A 340 -2.21 -18.86 -11.09
C VAL A 340 -0.72 -18.55 -11.26
N GLU A 341 0.06 -18.62 -10.18
CA GLU A 341 1.52 -18.42 -10.21
C GLU A 341 2.21 -19.44 -11.15
N ALA A 342 1.80 -20.71 -11.10
CA ALA A 342 2.29 -21.76 -11.98
C ALA A 342 1.93 -21.50 -13.45
N ALA A 343 0.71 -21.02 -13.72
CA ALA A 343 0.30 -20.62 -15.07
C ALA A 343 1.15 -19.46 -15.60
N ALA A 344 1.38 -18.44 -14.78
CA ALA A 344 2.22 -17.30 -15.13
C ALA A 344 3.67 -17.72 -15.42
N LYS A 345 4.23 -18.59 -14.57
CA LYS A 345 5.55 -19.18 -14.80
C LYS A 345 5.61 -19.94 -16.11
N LYS A 346 4.65 -20.81 -16.39
CA LYS A 346 4.59 -21.59 -17.64
C LYS A 346 4.52 -20.68 -18.87
N LEU A 347 3.70 -19.63 -18.84
CA LEU A 347 3.62 -18.66 -19.93
C LEU A 347 4.94 -17.88 -20.13
N ASN A 348 5.63 -17.51 -19.06
CA ASN A 348 6.95 -16.86 -19.14
C ASN A 348 8.04 -17.81 -19.65
N ASP A 349 8.00 -19.08 -19.28
CA ASP A 349 8.90 -20.11 -19.80
C ASP A 349 8.64 -20.32 -21.31
N LEU A 350 7.38 -20.31 -21.74
CA LEU A 350 7.01 -20.36 -23.16
C LEU A 350 7.50 -19.11 -23.90
N LYS A 351 7.27 -17.91 -23.36
CA LYS A 351 7.80 -16.65 -23.91
C LYS A 351 9.31 -16.72 -24.17
N SER A 352 10.07 -17.25 -23.21
CA SER A 352 11.53 -17.38 -23.34
C SER A 352 11.94 -18.31 -24.48
N LYS A 353 11.10 -19.29 -24.82
CA LYS A 353 11.26 -20.20 -25.98
C LYS A 353 10.75 -19.62 -27.30
N MET A 354 9.96 -18.53 -27.25
CA MET A 354 9.33 -17.87 -28.42
C MET A 354 10.25 -16.88 -29.15
N ALA A 355 11.53 -16.74 -28.79
CA ALA A 355 12.49 -15.79 -29.40
C ALA A 355 12.85 -16.12 -30.87
N GLY A 356 11.84 -16.18 -31.74
CA GLY A 356 11.89 -16.59 -33.15
C GLY A 356 10.74 -17.51 -33.60
N ALA A 357 9.93 -18.05 -32.67
CA ALA A 357 8.84 -18.97 -32.97
C ALA A 357 7.48 -18.26 -33.12
N ASP A 358 6.55 -18.91 -33.82
CA ASP A 358 5.20 -18.42 -34.05
C ASP A 358 4.37 -18.49 -32.76
N PHE A 359 3.89 -17.32 -32.30
CA PHE A 359 3.12 -17.17 -31.06
C PHE A 359 1.88 -18.07 -31.01
N GLU A 360 1.14 -18.16 -32.12
CA GLU A 360 -0.07 -18.97 -32.21
C GLU A 360 0.27 -20.45 -32.12
N LYS A 361 1.32 -20.90 -32.85
CA LYS A 361 1.76 -22.30 -32.79
C LYS A 361 2.30 -22.70 -31.42
N THR A 362 3.07 -21.85 -30.75
CA THR A 362 3.63 -22.18 -29.44
C THR A 362 2.54 -22.34 -28.38
N LEU A 363 1.54 -21.45 -28.37
CA LEU A 363 0.42 -21.57 -27.44
C LEU A 363 -0.48 -22.76 -27.78
N ALA A 364 -0.77 -22.98 -29.07
CA ALA A 364 -1.57 -24.13 -29.51
C ALA A 364 -0.92 -25.48 -29.16
N GLY A 365 0.42 -25.58 -29.22
CA GLY A 365 1.16 -26.79 -28.82
C GLY A 365 0.99 -27.15 -27.34
N GLU A 366 0.59 -26.21 -26.50
CA GLU A 366 0.29 -26.39 -25.08
C GLU A 366 -1.23 -26.46 -24.81
N GLY A 367 -2.05 -26.54 -25.87
CA GLY A 367 -3.51 -26.55 -25.78
C GLY A 367 -4.13 -25.21 -25.39
N ILE A 368 -3.39 -24.10 -25.52
CA ILE A 368 -3.87 -22.76 -25.20
C ILE A 368 -4.47 -22.14 -26.46
N GLU A 369 -5.77 -21.83 -26.40
CA GLU A 369 -6.46 -21.12 -27.46
C GLU A 369 -5.96 -19.68 -27.57
N VAL A 370 -5.61 -19.26 -28.79
CA VAL A 370 -5.23 -17.89 -29.07
C VAL A 370 -6.41 -17.12 -29.63
N LYS A 371 -6.76 -16.02 -28.97
CA LYS A 371 -7.81 -15.10 -29.39
C LYS A 371 -7.20 -13.87 -30.04
N ARG A 372 -7.93 -13.30 -30.99
CA ARG A 372 -7.57 -12.07 -31.69
C ARG A 372 -8.57 -10.97 -31.39
N ILE A 373 -8.06 -9.76 -31.17
CA ILE A 373 -8.86 -8.55 -31.14
C ILE A 373 -8.23 -7.50 -32.05
N GLU A 374 -9.02 -6.91 -32.93
CA GLU A 374 -8.58 -5.83 -33.80
C GLU A 374 -8.90 -4.49 -33.15
N LYS A 375 -7.99 -3.52 -33.31
CA LYS A 375 -8.13 -2.15 -32.78
C LYS A 375 -8.54 -2.13 -31.30
N TYR A 376 -7.90 -2.94 -30.47
CA TYR A 376 -8.04 -2.83 -29.02
C TYR A 376 -7.64 -1.42 -28.57
N GLU A 377 -8.53 -0.77 -27.84
CA GLU A 377 -8.29 0.51 -27.18
C GLU A 377 -8.24 0.31 -25.66
N LYS A 378 -7.51 1.19 -24.96
CA LYS A 378 -7.40 1.14 -23.51
C LYS A 378 -8.79 1.16 -22.85
N GLY A 379 -9.03 0.24 -21.92
CA GLY A 379 -10.29 0.09 -21.20
C GLY A 379 -11.36 -0.72 -21.96
N ALA A 380 -11.08 -1.18 -23.18
CA ALA A 380 -11.97 -2.11 -23.88
C ALA A 380 -11.96 -3.50 -23.20
N ALA A 381 -13.10 -4.19 -23.26
CA ALA A 381 -13.23 -5.53 -22.69
C ALA A 381 -12.43 -6.57 -23.52
N LEU A 382 -11.78 -7.50 -22.82
CA LEU A 382 -11.08 -8.63 -23.42
C LEU A 382 -11.86 -9.93 -23.11
N PRO A 383 -12.37 -10.65 -24.12
CA PRO A 383 -13.12 -11.89 -23.89
C PRO A 383 -12.34 -12.93 -23.09
N GLY A 384 -12.85 -13.27 -21.90
CA GLY A 384 -12.24 -14.23 -20.97
C GLY A 384 -11.10 -13.68 -20.12
N ILE A 385 -10.93 -12.35 -20.07
CA ILE A 385 -9.98 -11.67 -19.18
C ILE A 385 -10.74 -10.54 -18.48
N GLU A 386 -10.81 -10.61 -17.16
CA GLU A 386 -11.32 -9.49 -16.36
C GLU A 386 -10.41 -8.27 -16.50
N SER A 387 -11.00 -7.09 -16.64
CA SER A 387 -10.25 -5.84 -16.79
C SER A 387 -9.54 -5.50 -15.48
N SER A 388 -8.23 -5.33 -15.53
CA SER A 388 -7.41 -4.95 -14.39
C SER A 388 -6.30 -3.99 -14.80
N PHE A 389 -5.81 -3.20 -13.84
CA PHE A 389 -4.70 -2.27 -14.08
C PHE A 389 -3.45 -2.96 -14.64
N GLN A 390 -3.16 -4.18 -14.17
CA GLN A 390 -1.98 -4.95 -14.59
C GLN A 390 -2.11 -5.41 -16.05
N VAL A 391 -3.31 -5.83 -16.47
CA VAL A 391 -3.59 -6.20 -17.86
C VAL A 391 -3.47 -4.99 -18.78
N GLU A 392 -4.06 -3.86 -18.40
CA GLU A 392 -3.96 -2.62 -19.18
C GLU A 392 -2.51 -2.14 -19.33
N ALA A 393 -1.75 -2.13 -18.23
CA ALA A 393 -0.35 -1.73 -18.25
C ALA A 393 0.50 -2.65 -19.14
N ALA A 394 0.30 -3.97 -19.03
CA ALA A 394 1.02 -4.95 -19.83
C ALA A 394 0.75 -4.81 -21.32
N ILE A 395 -0.45 -4.40 -21.74
CA ILE A 395 -0.80 -4.17 -23.15
C ILE A 395 -0.31 -2.80 -23.63
N ALA A 396 -0.42 -1.77 -22.78
CA ALA A 396 -0.02 -0.41 -23.12
C ALA A 396 1.46 -0.31 -23.47
N ASP A 397 2.32 -1.01 -22.72
CA ASP A 397 3.77 -1.01 -22.91
C ASP A 397 4.25 -1.85 -24.11
N LEU A 398 3.37 -2.62 -24.78
CA LEU A 398 3.76 -3.46 -25.93
C LEU A 398 4.06 -2.65 -27.19
N LYS A 399 5.22 -2.95 -27.78
CA LYS A 399 5.56 -2.53 -29.14
C LYS A 399 5.07 -3.53 -30.18
N GLU A 400 5.02 -3.09 -31.44
CA GLU A 400 4.67 -3.97 -32.54
C GLU A 400 5.61 -5.19 -32.62
N GLY A 401 5.03 -6.38 -32.68
CA GLY A 401 5.73 -7.66 -32.66
C GLY A 401 6.09 -8.19 -31.26
N GLU A 402 6.00 -7.36 -30.23
CA GLU A 402 6.41 -7.70 -28.87
C GLU A 402 5.40 -8.63 -28.17
N VAL A 403 5.93 -9.51 -27.31
CA VAL A 403 5.16 -10.40 -26.43
C VAL A 403 5.33 -9.94 -24.98
N SER A 404 4.23 -9.79 -24.26
CA SER A 404 4.22 -9.35 -22.87
C SER A 404 4.89 -10.37 -21.95
N ALA A 405 5.26 -9.97 -20.73
CA ALA A 405 5.36 -10.95 -19.65
C ALA A 405 3.96 -11.52 -19.34
N ALA A 406 3.91 -12.69 -18.70
CA ALA A 406 2.67 -13.24 -18.22
C ALA A 406 2.07 -12.32 -17.14
N VAL A 407 0.76 -12.09 -17.23
CA VAL A 407 -0.01 -11.25 -16.32
C VAL A 407 -0.96 -12.15 -15.53
N GLU A 408 -0.96 -12.04 -14.22
CA GLU A 408 -1.89 -12.78 -13.37
C GLU A 408 -3.30 -12.19 -13.48
N THR A 409 -4.30 -13.06 -13.51
CA THR A 409 -5.72 -12.71 -13.64
C THR A 409 -6.56 -13.57 -12.68
N PRO A 410 -7.78 -13.16 -12.31
CA PRO A 410 -8.66 -13.96 -11.45
C PRO A 410 -8.95 -15.38 -11.97
N ASP A 411 -8.86 -15.57 -13.29
CA ASP A 411 -9.12 -16.83 -13.99
C ASP A 411 -7.86 -17.60 -14.41
N GLY A 412 -6.66 -17.15 -14.04
CA GLY A 412 -5.42 -17.81 -14.42
C GLY A 412 -4.32 -16.81 -14.75
N SER A 413 -3.61 -17.04 -15.84
CA SER A 413 -2.65 -16.05 -16.34
C SER A 413 -2.81 -15.84 -17.85
N ALA A 414 -2.56 -14.62 -18.29
CA ALA A 414 -2.67 -14.22 -19.69
C ALA A 414 -1.32 -13.76 -20.25
N ILE A 415 -1.12 -13.98 -21.54
CA ILE A 415 0.02 -13.44 -22.29
C ILE A 415 -0.50 -12.78 -23.56
N PHE A 416 0.10 -11.64 -23.92
CA PHE A 416 -0.36 -10.79 -25.01
C PHE A 416 0.76 -10.61 -26.04
N LYS A 417 0.38 -10.47 -27.30
CA LYS A 417 1.26 -10.06 -28.39
C LYS A 417 0.60 -8.94 -29.17
N ALA A 418 1.31 -7.83 -29.34
CA ALA A 418 0.86 -6.77 -30.24
C ALA A 418 1.28 -7.13 -31.67
N VAL A 419 0.32 -7.44 -32.53
CA VAL A 419 0.56 -7.75 -33.95
C VAL A 419 0.78 -6.49 -34.75
N LYS A 420 -0.02 -5.46 -34.47
CA LYS A 420 0.00 -4.18 -35.17
C LYS A 420 -0.31 -3.06 -34.22
N THR A 421 0.44 -1.97 -34.31
CA THR A 421 0.17 -0.74 -33.57
C THR A 421 -0.32 0.36 -34.53
N ARG A 422 -1.11 1.30 -34.01
CA ARG A 422 -1.62 2.44 -34.79
C ARG A 422 -1.35 3.72 -34.01
N PRO A 423 -1.18 4.87 -34.67
CA PRO A 423 -1.08 6.13 -33.97
C PRO A 423 -2.35 6.39 -33.16
N ALA A 424 -2.17 7.04 -32.01
CA ALA A 424 -3.29 7.47 -31.18
C ALA A 424 -3.99 8.68 -31.82
N ASP A 425 -5.20 8.96 -31.33
CA ASP A 425 -5.99 10.09 -31.80
C ASP A 425 -5.27 11.43 -31.53
N GLU A 426 -5.17 12.25 -32.59
CA GLU A 426 -4.47 13.54 -32.58
C GLU A 426 -5.08 14.53 -31.58
N MET A 427 -6.40 14.56 -31.48
CA MET A 427 -7.10 15.49 -30.59
C MET A 427 -6.89 15.09 -29.13
N LYS A 428 -7.01 13.79 -28.83
CA LYS A 428 -6.71 13.26 -27.48
C LYS A 428 -5.26 13.54 -27.07
N PHE A 429 -4.30 13.43 -27.99
CA PHE A 429 -2.92 13.82 -27.71
C PHE A 429 -2.82 15.30 -27.38
N LYS A 430 -3.39 16.19 -28.22
CA LYS A 430 -3.33 17.64 -28.00
C LYS A 430 -3.95 18.07 -26.67
N GLU A 431 -5.09 17.49 -26.31
CA GLU A 431 -5.77 17.76 -25.03
C GLU A 431 -4.96 17.26 -23.83
N GLY A 432 -4.38 16.05 -23.93
CA GLY A 432 -3.62 15.41 -22.85
C GLY A 432 -2.13 15.72 -22.80
N ARG A 433 -1.57 16.42 -23.80
CA ARG A 433 -0.13 16.54 -24.06
C ARG A 433 0.68 16.93 -22.83
N LYS A 434 0.28 17.99 -22.12
CA LYS A 434 1.02 18.51 -20.96
C LYS A 434 1.02 17.53 -19.80
N ASN A 435 -0.09 16.82 -19.58
CA ASN A 435 -0.19 15.81 -18.54
C ASN A 435 0.68 14.60 -18.89
N PHE A 436 0.62 14.16 -20.15
CA PHE A 436 1.45 13.07 -20.65
C PHE A 436 2.95 13.40 -20.59
N GLU A 437 3.36 14.61 -20.96
CA GLU A 437 4.75 15.07 -20.83
C GLU A 437 5.22 15.03 -19.37
N ASN A 438 4.38 15.49 -18.43
CA ASN A 438 4.71 15.43 -17.01
C ASN A 438 4.84 13.98 -16.52
N GLU A 439 3.93 13.08 -16.92
CA GLU A 439 4.00 11.67 -16.59
C GLU A 439 5.28 11.01 -17.12
N MET A 440 5.62 11.27 -18.38
CA MET A 440 6.85 10.74 -19.00
C MET A 440 8.10 11.31 -18.33
N LYS A 441 8.09 12.59 -17.92
CA LYS A 441 9.17 13.19 -17.13
C LYS A 441 9.32 12.50 -15.77
N GLU A 442 8.21 12.22 -15.09
CA GLU A 442 8.23 11.50 -13.81
C GLU A 442 8.75 10.07 -13.97
N LYS A 443 8.27 9.32 -14.98
CA LYS A 443 8.73 7.96 -15.25
C LYS A 443 10.24 7.92 -15.51
N LYS A 444 10.71 8.76 -16.42
CA LYS A 444 12.14 8.85 -16.78
C LYS A 444 13.00 9.41 -15.63
N ALA A 445 12.45 10.29 -14.78
CA ALA A 445 13.14 10.79 -13.59
C ALA A 445 13.33 9.69 -12.54
N ARG A 446 12.31 8.86 -12.31
CA ARG A 446 12.39 7.70 -11.42
C ARG A 446 13.45 6.71 -11.91
N GLU A 447 13.41 6.32 -13.17
CA GLU A 447 14.42 5.44 -13.78
C GLU A 447 15.85 5.97 -13.57
N LYS A 448 16.08 7.27 -13.85
CA LYS A 448 17.39 7.90 -13.66
C LYS A 448 17.80 8.00 -12.18
N PHE A 449 16.84 8.20 -11.28
CA PHE A 449 17.10 8.22 -9.84
C PHE A 449 17.46 6.83 -9.31
N ASP A 450 16.79 5.78 -9.80
CA ASP A 450 17.07 4.39 -9.44
C ASP A 450 18.44 3.95 -9.97
N GLU A 451 18.78 4.29 -11.22
CA GLU A 451 20.12 4.10 -11.77
C GLU A 451 21.18 4.80 -10.90
N LEU A 452 20.93 6.05 -10.48
CA LEU A 452 21.83 6.78 -9.59
C LEU A 452 21.99 6.04 -8.25
N LEU A 453 20.88 5.64 -7.62
CA LEU A 453 20.91 4.97 -6.33
C LEU A 453 21.64 3.63 -6.41
N GLN A 454 21.42 2.85 -7.46
CA GLN A 454 22.14 1.60 -7.70
C GLN A 454 23.65 1.84 -7.84
N ASN A 455 24.05 2.88 -8.59
CA ASN A 455 25.45 3.27 -8.72
C ASN A 455 26.08 3.74 -7.39
N LEU A 456 25.29 4.31 -6.49
CA LEU A 456 25.74 4.67 -5.14
C LEU A 456 25.87 3.43 -4.25
N ARG A 457 24.89 2.52 -4.27
CA ARG A 457 24.91 1.25 -3.54
C ARG A 457 26.12 0.39 -3.92
N ASN A 458 26.50 0.35 -5.20
CA ASN A 458 27.69 -0.36 -5.67
C ASN A 458 29.02 0.16 -5.05
N LYS A 459 29.01 1.35 -4.43
CA LYS A 459 30.17 1.94 -3.74
C LYS A 459 30.11 1.77 -2.21
N LEU A 460 29.05 1.16 -1.69
CA LEU A 460 28.85 0.89 -0.28
C LEU A 460 29.41 -0.49 0.06
N SER A 461 30.27 -0.54 1.07
CA SER A 461 30.77 -1.80 1.65
C SER A 461 30.33 -1.86 3.11
N ILE A 462 29.36 -2.72 3.41
CA ILE A 462 28.81 -2.89 4.76
C ILE A 462 29.64 -3.95 5.50
N ASN A 463 30.02 -3.65 6.74
CA ASN A 463 30.54 -4.63 7.68
C ASN A 463 29.37 -5.34 8.36
N THR A 464 28.93 -6.45 7.76
CA THR A 464 27.75 -7.20 8.23
C THR A 464 27.96 -7.75 9.64
N GLU A 465 29.15 -8.26 9.97
CA GLU A 465 29.48 -8.77 11.31
C GLU A 465 29.31 -7.69 12.38
N MET A 466 29.81 -6.47 12.12
CA MET A 466 29.64 -5.36 13.05
C MET A 466 28.18 -4.88 13.12
N MET A 467 27.45 -4.95 12.01
CA MET A 467 26.03 -4.59 11.99
C MET A 467 25.20 -5.56 12.83
N ASP A 468 25.38 -6.87 12.66
CA ASP A 468 24.66 -7.88 13.43
C ASP A 468 25.01 -7.80 14.92
N LYS A 469 26.26 -7.48 15.25
CA LYS A 469 26.71 -7.30 16.63
C LYS A 469 26.09 -6.08 17.32
N LEU A 470 25.95 -4.96 16.61
CA LEU A 470 25.50 -3.70 17.18
C LEU A 470 24.00 -3.46 17.01
N LEU A 471 23.36 -4.16 16.07
CA LEU A 471 21.95 -4.05 15.70
C LEU A 471 21.42 -5.47 15.37
N PRO A 472 21.34 -6.38 16.36
CA PRO A 472 20.79 -7.71 16.14
C PRO A 472 19.36 -7.60 15.57
N GLU A 473 19.02 -8.50 14.65
CA GLU A 473 17.64 -8.64 14.18
C GLU A 473 16.80 -9.19 15.33
N ASP A 474 15.91 -8.37 15.90
CA ASP A 474 14.88 -8.77 16.86
C ASP A 474 13.75 -9.58 16.18
#